data_AF-A0A9W4HNT9-F1
#
_entry.id   AF-A0A9W4HNT9-F1
#
_cell.length_a   1.000
_cell.length_b   1.000
_cell.length_c   1.000
_cell.angle_alpha   90.00
_cell.angle_beta   90.00
_cell.angle_gamma   90.00
#
_symmetry.space_group_name_H-M   'P 1'
#
loop_
_entity.id
_entity.type
_entity.pdbx_description
1 polymer ?
#
loop_
_entity_poly.entity_id
_entity_poly.type
_entity_poly.pdbx_seq_one_letter_code
_entity_poly.pdbx_strand_id
1 'polypeptide(L)'
;MARVRGPSISASTITILDEKLTDANATALAQFLHDHNLAAETLPFWLVNIPRSQWTAECPGFLHGQPPKNIQCLSTPDDHYTRQDWAQVKAIIGQPGQIPDAIIIANSGCIETNRIDLFQRVPSELRKYLEYMAQIKAEYSSVMRFVIKERLQWGDGKLSDLQPRGKPFEFDGMGWGDSNSKEESALTALRGHPNLIQ
;
A
#
# COMPACT_ATOMS: atom_id res chain seq x y z
N MET A 1 10.86 15.13 -33.11
CA MET A 1 9.69 15.49 -32.25
C MET A 1 10.23 15.97 -30.91
N ALA A 2 10.15 17.27 -30.64
CA ALA A 2 10.77 17.90 -29.47
C ALA A 2 9.90 17.72 -28.22
N ARG A 3 10.53 17.32 -27.10
CA ARG A 3 9.90 17.08 -25.81
C ARG A 3 9.81 18.41 -25.06
N VAL A 4 8.61 18.98 -24.96
CA VAL A 4 8.37 20.19 -24.14
C VAL A 4 8.53 19.78 -22.67
N ARG A 5 9.56 20.31 -22.00
CA ARG A 5 9.69 20.23 -20.54
C ARG A 5 8.71 21.25 -19.95
N GLY A 6 7.71 20.79 -19.22
CA GLY A 6 6.88 21.68 -18.40
C GLY A 6 7.74 22.39 -17.33
N PRO A 7 7.38 23.61 -16.91
CA PRO A 7 8.15 24.36 -15.93
C PRO A 7 8.17 23.62 -14.58
N SER A 8 9.37 23.23 -14.16
CA SER A 8 9.64 22.69 -12.83
C SER A 8 9.67 23.87 -11.85
N ILE A 9 8.67 23.96 -10.99
CA ILE A 9 8.64 24.96 -9.91
C ILE A 9 9.72 24.55 -8.89
N SER A 10 10.67 25.44 -8.61
CA SER A 10 11.78 25.21 -7.69
C SER A 10 11.33 25.37 -6.23
N ALA A 11 11.94 24.61 -5.32
CA ALA A 11 11.70 24.67 -3.87
C ALA A 11 11.86 26.09 -3.26
N SER A 12 12.65 26.94 -3.91
CA SER A 12 12.80 28.35 -3.55
C SER A 12 11.47 29.11 -3.59
N THR A 13 10.59 28.78 -4.54
CA THR A 13 9.29 29.45 -4.71
C THR A 13 8.29 29.09 -3.60
N ILE A 14 8.42 27.89 -3.01
CA ILE A 14 7.54 27.43 -1.94
C ILE A 14 7.87 28.12 -0.61
N THR A 15 9.16 28.36 -0.36
CA THR A 15 9.62 29.04 0.85
C THR A 15 9.22 30.53 0.85
N ILE A 16 9.26 31.17 -0.33
CA ILE A 16 8.86 32.59 -0.50
C ILE A 16 7.35 32.79 -0.28
N LEU A 17 6.53 31.80 -0.64
CA LEU A 17 5.08 31.85 -0.42
C LEU A 17 4.71 31.81 1.07
N ASP A 18 5.47 31.07 1.88
CA ASP A 18 5.22 30.88 3.31
C ASP A 18 5.64 32.13 4.13
N GLU A 19 6.78 32.73 3.79
CA GLU A 19 7.27 33.98 4.43
C GLU A 19 6.38 35.19 4.11
N LYS A 20 5.73 35.21 2.93
CA LYS A 20 4.76 36.25 2.55
C LYS A 20 3.39 36.08 3.19
N LEU A 21 3.08 34.91 3.76
CA LEU A 21 1.78 34.60 4.37
C LEU A 21 1.66 35.16 5.80
N THR A 22 2.78 35.41 6.47
CA THR A 22 2.79 35.97 7.83
C THR A 22 2.57 37.48 7.89
N ASP A 23 2.82 38.21 6.80
CA ASP A 23 2.79 39.69 6.80
C ASP A 23 1.94 40.37 5.71
N ALA A 24 1.36 39.66 4.73
CA ALA A 24 0.75 40.33 3.56
C ALA A 24 -0.75 40.06 3.35
N ASN A 25 -1.49 41.17 3.22
CA ASN A 25 -2.87 41.30 2.77
C ASN A 25 -3.15 40.46 1.51
N ALA A 26 -4.34 39.84 1.41
CA ALA A 26 -4.77 38.92 0.35
C ALA A 26 -4.52 39.42 -1.09
N THR A 27 -4.39 40.74 -1.27
CA THR A 27 -4.02 41.41 -2.52
C THR A 27 -2.59 41.09 -2.99
N ALA A 28 -1.63 40.93 -2.08
CA ALA A 28 -0.23 40.63 -2.43
C ALA A 28 -0.04 39.17 -2.89
N LEU A 29 -0.83 38.24 -2.34
CA LEU A 29 -0.91 36.86 -2.81
C LEU A 29 -1.55 36.80 -4.20
N ALA A 30 -2.60 37.59 -4.45
CA ALA A 30 -3.22 37.69 -5.76
C ALA A 30 -2.25 38.23 -6.83
N GLN A 31 -1.41 39.21 -6.47
CA GLN A 31 -0.35 39.72 -7.36
C GLN A 31 0.79 38.72 -7.59
N PHE A 32 1.25 38.01 -6.57
CA PHE A 32 2.29 36.98 -6.73
C PHE A 32 1.82 35.80 -7.60
N LEU A 33 0.57 35.36 -7.43
CA LEU A 33 -0.05 34.33 -8.27
C LEU A 33 -0.26 34.81 -9.72
N HIS A 34 -0.51 36.10 -9.91
CA HIS A 34 -0.66 36.73 -11.23
C HIS A 34 0.69 36.90 -11.95
N ASP A 35 1.73 37.36 -11.24
CA ASP A 35 3.08 37.57 -11.80
C ASP A 35 3.77 36.27 -12.20
N HIS A 36 3.45 35.16 -11.53
CA HIS A 36 3.95 33.82 -11.85
C HIS A 36 3.05 33.00 -12.77
N ASN A 37 1.96 33.59 -13.29
CA ASN A 37 1.02 32.91 -14.19
C ASN A 37 0.55 31.55 -13.66
N LEU A 38 0.37 31.45 -12.33
CA LEU A 38 -0.13 30.26 -11.62
C LEU A 38 -1.67 30.27 -11.50
N ALA A 39 -2.33 31.02 -12.37
CA ALA A 39 -3.76 30.98 -12.51
C ALA A 39 -4.15 29.72 -13.32
N ALA A 40 -4.60 28.69 -12.60
CA ALA A 40 -5.50 27.63 -13.07
C ALA A 40 -4.95 26.33 -13.69
N GLU A 41 -3.64 26.05 -13.76
CA GLU A 41 -3.17 24.77 -14.33
C GLU A 41 -2.46 23.85 -13.31
N THR A 42 -3.27 22.95 -12.72
CA THR A 42 -2.90 21.68 -12.04
C THR A 42 -1.86 21.71 -10.91
N LEU A 43 -2.32 21.56 -9.67
CA LEU A 43 -1.47 21.20 -8.53
C LEU A 43 -0.61 19.96 -8.86
N PRO A 44 0.66 19.91 -8.42
CA PRO A 44 1.46 18.70 -8.50
C PRO A 44 0.74 17.51 -7.85
N PHE A 45 0.84 16.32 -8.45
CA PHE A 45 0.11 15.13 -8.00
C PHE A 45 0.38 14.79 -6.53
N TRP A 46 1.58 15.10 -6.02
CA TRP A 46 1.94 14.84 -4.63
C TRP A 46 1.39 15.88 -3.66
N LEU A 47 0.73 16.97 -4.10
CA LEU A 47 0.09 17.95 -3.20
C LEU A 47 -1.43 17.84 -3.18
N VAL A 48 -2.02 17.07 -4.10
CA VAL A 48 -3.46 16.82 -4.15
C VAL A 48 -3.93 16.06 -2.89
N ASN A 49 -5.10 16.44 -2.37
CA ASN A 49 -5.73 15.88 -1.16
C ASN A 49 -4.95 16.08 0.15
N ILE A 50 -4.06 17.09 0.22
CA ILE A 50 -3.34 17.45 1.45
C ILE A 50 -3.74 18.85 1.91
N PRO A 51 -4.03 19.08 3.20
CA PRO A 51 -4.19 20.43 3.73
C PRO A 51 -2.91 21.26 3.54
N ARG A 52 -3.06 22.57 3.30
CA ARG A 52 -1.95 23.49 3.03
C ARG A 52 -0.85 23.46 4.11
N SER A 53 -1.22 23.21 5.36
CA SER A 53 -0.28 23.11 6.48
C SER A 53 0.70 21.92 6.40
N GLN A 54 0.42 20.93 5.54
CA GLN A 54 1.24 19.73 5.37
C GLN A 54 1.88 19.66 3.98
N TRP A 55 1.90 20.77 3.24
CA TRP A 55 2.52 20.82 1.91
C TRP A 55 4.04 20.73 2.05
N THR A 56 4.62 19.77 1.32
CA THR A 56 6.06 19.59 1.26
C THR A 56 6.63 20.34 0.06
N ALA A 57 7.79 20.97 0.23
CA ALA A 57 8.47 21.67 -0.85
C ALA A 57 8.94 20.71 -1.96
N GLU A 58 9.32 19.50 -1.56
CA GLU A 58 9.79 18.44 -2.45
C GLU A 58 8.83 17.24 -2.47
N CYS A 59 8.93 16.43 -3.52
CA CYS A 59 8.16 15.20 -3.62
C CYS A 59 8.69 14.20 -2.57
N PRO A 60 7.82 13.64 -1.70
CA PRO A 60 8.24 12.64 -0.73
C PRO A 60 8.87 11.42 -1.40
N GLY A 61 9.94 10.88 -0.81
CA GLY A 61 10.70 9.77 -1.42
C GLY A 61 9.87 8.52 -1.73
N PHE A 62 8.82 8.24 -0.94
CA PHE A 62 7.91 7.11 -1.19
C PHE A 62 6.99 7.31 -2.43
N LEU A 63 6.88 8.55 -2.93
CA LEU A 63 6.14 8.89 -4.16
C LEU A 63 7.05 8.98 -5.40
N HIS A 64 8.35 8.76 -5.26
CA HIS A 64 9.26 8.71 -6.41
C HIS A 64 9.04 7.46 -7.26
N GLY A 65 9.11 7.62 -8.59
CA GLY A 65 9.06 6.50 -9.53
C GLY A 65 7.71 5.76 -9.58
N GLN A 66 6.62 6.38 -9.14
CA GLN A 66 5.29 5.76 -9.20
C GLN A 66 4.85 5.52 -10.65
N PRO A 67 4.18 4.39 -10.95
CA PRO A 67 3.71 4.11 -12.29
C PRO A 67 2.63 5.12 -12.72
N PRO A 68 2.42 5.32 -14.05
CA PRO A 68 1.47 6.32 -14.57
C PRO A 68 0.06 6.22 -13.98
N LYS A 69 -0.43 4.99 -13.76
CA LYS A 69 -1.73 4.72 -13.11
C LYS A 69 -1.80 5.30 -11.68
N ASN A 70 -0.74 5.14 -10.89
CA ASN A 70 -0.69 5.67 -9.53
C ASN A 70 -0.61 7.20 -9.56
N ILE A 71 0.20 7.76 -10.47
CA ILE A 71 0.28 9.22 -10.65
C ILE A 71 -1.11 9.77 -11.01
N GLN A 72 -1.82 9.16 -11.96
CA GLN A 72 -3.17 9.58 -12.34
C GLN A 72 -4.15 9.49 -11.16
N CYS A 73 -4.10 8.41 -10.39
CA CYS A 73 -4.93 8.26 -9.20
C CYS A 73 -4.62 9.35 -8.16
N LEU A 74 -3.34 9.59 -7.85
CA LEU A 74 -2.91 10.61 -6.89
C LEU A 74 -3.21 12.04 -7.35
N SER A 75 -3.21 12.31 -8.65
CA SER A 75 -3.62 13.60 -9.22
C SER A 75 -5.11 13.89 -9.11
N THR A 76 -5.93 12.89 -8.75
CA THR A 76 -7.39 13.03 -8.67
C THR A 76 -7.78 13.51 -7.26
N PRO A 77 -8.54 14.61 -7.13
CA PRO A 77 -9.14 14.98 -5.86
C PRO A 77 -10.05 13.87 -5.33
N ASP A 78 -10.05 13.64 -4.01
CA ASP A 78 -10.87 12.59 -3.39
C ASP A 78 -12.36 12.78 -3.71
N ASP A 79 -12.83 14.03 -3.78
CA ASP A 79 -14.22 14.38 -4.11
C ASP A 79 -14.60 14.01 -5.55
N HIS A 80 -13.61 13.92 -6.46
CA HIS A 80 -13.82 13.51 -7.84
C HIS A 80 -13.68 11.99 -8.02
N TYR A 81 -13.30 11.26 -6.97
CA TYR A 81 -13.18 9.81 -7.02
C TYR A 81 -14.52 9.12 -6.75
N THR A 82 -14.99 8.36 -7.74
CA THR A 82 -16.19 7.53 -7.60
C THR A 82 -15.79 6.09 -7.30
N ARG A 83 -16.28 5.54 -6.18
CA ARG A 83 -16.11 4.11 -5.84
C ARG A 83 -16.83 3.25 -6.86
N GLN A 84 -16.20 2.13 -7.21
CA GLN A 84 -16.75 1.16 -8.14
C GLN A 84 -18.00 0.50 -7.54
N ASP A 85 -19.10 0.48 -8.30
CA ASP A 85 -20.32 -0.21 -7.90
C ASP A 85 -20.23 -1.73 -8.14
N TRP A 86 -21.22 -2.47 -7.62
CA TRP A 86 -21.22 -3.93 -7.75
C TRP A 86 -21.32 -4.42 -9.21
N ALA A 87 -22.00 -3.68 -10.08
CA ALA A 87 -22.09 -4.05 -11.49
C ALA A 87 -20.72 -3.91 -12.19
N GLN A 88 -20.01 -2.83 -11.90
CA GLN A 88 -18.65 -2.58 -12.37
C GLN A 88 -17.68 -3.64 -11.86
N VAL A 89 -17.74 -3.99 -10.57
CA VAL A 89 -16.90 -5.06 -9.99
C VAL A 89 -17.12 -6.39 -10.71
N LYS A 90 -18.38 -6.76 -10.96
CA LYS A 90 -18.73 -7.98 -11.71
C LYS A 90 -18.21 -7.97 -13.14
N ALA A 91 -18.26 -6.82 -13.81
CA ALA A 91 -17.69 -6.65 -15.15
C ALA A 91 -16.14 -6.76 -15.15
N ILE A 92 -15.49 -6.27 -14.09
CA ILE A 92 -14.02 -6.34 -13.93
C ILE A 92 -13.52 -7.76 -13.64
N ILE A 93 -14.30 -8.55 -12.90
CA ILE A 93 -13.97 -9.95 -12.55
C ILE A 93 -14.35 -10.91 -13.70
N GLY A 94 -15.28 -10.50 -14.56
CA GLY A 94 -15.78 -11.31 -15.66
C GLY A 94 -16.78 -12.32 -15.15
N GLN A 95 -17.95 -11.86 -14.70
CA GLN A 95 -19.03 -12.78 -14.37
C GLN A 95 -19.52 -13.50 -15.64
N PRO A 96 -19.66 -14.84 -15.60
CA PRO A 96 -20.40 -15.56 -16.63
C PRO A 96 -21.81 -14.98 -16.67
N GLY A 97 -22.26 -14.54 -17.85
CA GLY A 97 -23.68 -14.26 -18.04
C GLY A 97 -24.51 -15.46 -17.59
N GLN A 98 -25.71 -15.19 -17.10
CA GLN A 98 -26.68 -16.21 -16.73
C GLN A 98 -26.71 -17.28 -17.83
N ILE A 99 -26.21 -18.48 -17.51
CA ILE A 99 -26.17 -19.61 -18.43
C ILE A 99 -27.64 -19.91 -18.78
N PRO A 100 -28.10 -19.71 -20.03
CA PRO A 100 -29.40 -20.24 -20.40
C PRO A 100 -29.33 -21.76 -20.26
N ASP A 101 -30.38 -22.39 -19.73
CA ASP A 101 -30.46 -23.84 -19.43
C ASP A 101 -30.26 -24.79 -20.64
N ALA A 102 -29.81 -24.27 -21.78
CA ALA A 102 -29.56 -25.02 -22.99
C ALA A 102 -28.07 -25.03 -23.35
N ILE A 103 -27.50 -26.24 -23.17
CA ILE A 103 -26.35 -26.79 -23.89
C ILE A 103 -24.98 -26.32 -23.39
N ILE A 104 -24.43 -27.13 -22.49
CA ILE A 104 -23.00 -27.33 -22.28
C ILE A 104 -22.42 -27.83 -23.62
N ILE A 105 -21.95 -26.93 -24.48
CA ILE A 105 -20.96 -27.30 -25.50
C ILE A 105 -19.61 -27.21 -24.79
N ALA A 106 -18.99 -28.37 -24.66
CA ALA A 106 -17.69 -28.58 -24.06
C ALA A 106 -16.64 -27.57 -24.53
N ASN A 107 -15.86 -27.04 -23.58
CA ASN A 107 -14.57 -26.38 -23.77
C ASN A 107 -14.53 -24.98 -24.42
N SER A 108 -15.57 -24.16 -24.28
CA SER A 108 -15.50 -22.72 -24.61
C SER A 108 -15.55 -21.87 -23.33
N GLY A 109 -14.41 -21.25 -23.02
CA GLY A 109 -14.12 -20.61 -21.74
C GLY A 109 -14.99 -19.40 -21.41
N CYS A 110 -15.77 -19.51 -20.33
CA CYS A 110 -16.45 -18.38 -19.69
C CYS A 110 -15.52 -17.70 -18.68
N ILE A 111 -14.52 -16.95 -19.12
CA ILE A 111 -13.82 -15.95 -18.29
C ILE A 111 -13.57 -14.73 -19.18
N GLU A 112 -14.60 -13.95 -19.45
CA GLU A 112 -14.48 -12.93 -20.50
C GLU A 112 -13.73 -11.66 -20.07
N THR A 113 -13.52 -11.38 -18.78
CA THR A 113 -12.71 -10.21 -18.38
C THR A 113 -12.10 -10.38 -16.99
N ASN A 114 -10.91 -10.98 -16.87
CA ASN A 114 -10.11 -10.93 -15.63
C ASN A 114 -9.27 -9.64 -15.59
N ARG A 115 -9.93 -8.47 -15.56
CA ARG A 115 -9.30 -7.15 -15.68
C ARG A 115 -9.05 -6.48 -14.33
N ILE A 116 -8.50 -7.25 -13.38
CA ILE A 116 -8.21 -6.77 -12.01
C ILE A 116 -7.30 -5.54 -11.96
N ASP A 117 -6.58 -5.25 -13.06
CA ASP A 117 -5.81 -4.03 -13.25
C ASP A 117 -6.67 -2.76 -13.26
N LEU A 118 -7.99 -2.86 -13.43
CA LEU A 118 -8.92 -1.74 -13.38
C LEU A 118 -9.35 -1.37 -11.95
N PHE A 119 -9.09 -2.21 -10.95
CA PHE A 119 -9.33 -1.84 -9.56
C PHE A 119 -8.39 -0.70 -9.14
N GLN A 120 -8.96 0.32 -8.51
CA GLN A 120 -8.24 1.50 -8.06
C GLN A 120 -8.64 1.81 -6.63
N ARG A 121 -7.67 2.29 -5.85
CA ARG A 121 -7.90 2.78 -4.49
C ARG A 121 -8.36 4.24 -4.55
N VAL A 122 -8.97 4.72 -3.47
CA VAL A 122 -9.18 6.16 -3.26
C VAL A 122 -7.82 6.86 -3.26
N PRO A 123 -7.65 8.05 -3.87
CA PRO A 123 -6.35 8.73 -3.98
C PRO A 123 -5.64 8.94 -2.64
N SER A 124 -6.32 9.46 -1.60
CA SER A 124 -5.73 9.59 -0.26
C SER A 124 -5.34 8.25 0.37
N GLU A 125 -6.13 7.20 0.18
CA GLU A 125 -5.81 5.85 0.66
C GLU A 125 -4.63 5.22 -0.09
N LEU A 126 -4.51 5.49 -1.39
CA LEU A 126 -3.32 5.09 -2.16
C LEU A 126 -2.07 5.77 -1.60
N ARG A 127 -2.16 7.05 -1.25
CA ARG A 127 -1.04 7.78 -0.64
C ARG A 127 -0.60 7.15 0.69
N LYS A 128 -1.54 6.96 1.61
CA LYS A 128 -1.26 6.31 2.92
C LYS A 128 -0.68 4.91 2.74
N TYR A 129 -1.20 4.14 1.78
CA TYR A 129 -0.68 2.82 1.46
C TYR A 129 0.78 2.87 0.98
N LEU A 130 1.13 3.81 0.08
CA LEU A 130 2.49 3.93 -0.42
C LEU A 130 3.48 4.34 0.67
N GLU A 131 3.08 5.26 1.55
CA GLU A 131 3.85 5.67 2.71
C GLU A 131 4.09 4.48 3.66
N TYR A 132 3.02 3.77 4.05
CA TYR A 132 3.11 2.59 4.89
C TYR A 132 3.98 1.49 4.27
N MET A 133 3.83 1.22 2.97
CA MET A 133 4.66 0.24 2.27
C MET A 133 6.15 0.64 2.24
N ALA A 134 6.46 1.93 2.12
CA ALA A 134 7.84 2.41 2.19
C ALA A 134 8.43 2.22 3.59
N GLN A 135 7.67 2.51 4.64
CA GLN A 135 8.06 2.26 6.03
C GLN A 135 8.34 0.78 6.28
N ILE A 136 7.41 -0.11 5.89
CA ILE A 136 7.57 -1.56 6.08
C ILE A 136 8.81 -2.07 5.32
N LYS A 137 9.07 -1.58 4.11
CA LYS A 137 10.27 -1.96 3.36
C LYS A 137 11.55 -1.45 4.02
N ALA A 138 11.55 -0.25 4.60
CA ALA A 138 12.70 0.29 5.30
C ALA A 138 13.02 -0.52 6.58
N GLU A 139 12.00 -0.92 7.32
CA GLU A 139 12.17 -1.60 8.61
C GLU A 139 12.42 -3.11 8.46
N TYR A 140 11.65 -3.78 7.59
CA TYR A 140 11.64 -5.25 7.49
C TYR A 140 12.32 -5.78 6.24
N SER A 141 12.93 -4.92 5.41
CA SER A 141 13.50 -5.19 4.08
C SER A 141 12.52 -5.71 3.01
N SER A 142 11.46 -6.43 3.42
CA SER A 142 10.42 -6.98 2.57
C SER A 142 9.10 -7.02 3.33
N VAL A 143 8.01 -6.69 2.61
CA VAL A 143 6.65 -6.83 3.13
C VAL A 143 6.35 -8.28 3.50
N MET A 144 6.88 -9.25 2.75
CA MET A 144 6.69 -10.68 3.05
C MET A 144 7.28 -11.06 4.40
N ARG A 145 8.49 -10.56 4.71
CA ARG A 145 9.15 -10.79 5.99
C ARG A 145 8.35 -10.21 7.15
N PHE A 146 7.84 -8.99 6.99
CA PHE A 146 6.94 -8.36 7.95
C PHE A 146 5.68 -9.21 8.21
N VAL A 147 5.03 -9.69 7.14
CA VAL A 147 3.80 -10.49 7.28
C VAL A 147 4.06 -11.81 7.99
N ILE A 148 5.09 -12.56 7.58
CA ILE A 148 5.42 -13.86 8.18
C ILE A 148 5.80 -13.70 9.66
N LYS A 149 6.60 -12.69 9.99
CA LYS A 149 7.12 -12.47 11.34
C LYS A 149 6.09 -11.87 12.28
N GLU A 150 5.50 -10.73 11.91
CA GLU A 150 4.71 -9.91 12.84
C GLU A 150 3.21 -10.24 12.80
N ARG A 151 2.67 -10.56 11.61
CA ARG A 151 1.21 -10.79 11.44
C ARG A 151 0.82 -12.24 11.61
N LEU A 152 1.52 -13.11 10.90
CA LEU A 152 1.26 -14.54 10.92
C LEU A 152 2.03 -15.24 12.02
N GLN A 153 3.14 -14.68 12.51
CA GLN A 153 3.99 -15.29 13.54
C GLN A 153 4.37 -16.76 13.20
N TRP A 154 4.58 -17.04 11.91
CA TRP A 154 4.92 -18.38 11.43
C TRP A 154 6.42 -18.70 11.53
N GLY A 155 7.21 -17.76 12.06
CA GLY A 155 8.66 -17.89 12.25
C GLY A 155 9.36 -16.53 12.32
N ASP A 156 10.66 -16.51 12.02
CA ASP A 156 11.50 -15.30 12.06
C ASP A 156 11.32 -14.37 10.84
N GLY A 157 10.39 -14.72 9.95
CA GLY A 157 10.12 -13.98 8.72
C GLY A 157 10.96 -14.45 7.54
N LYS A 158 11.52 -15.66 7.60
CA LYS A 158 12.27 -16.26 6.50
C LYS A 158 11.33 -17.07 5.60
N LEU A 159 11.65 -17.14 4.31
CA LEU A 159 10.88 -17.96 3.37
C LEU A 159 10.97 -19.47 3.72
N SER A 160 12.06 -19.89 4.38
CA SER A 160 12.22 -21.24 4.92
C SER A 160 11.17 -21.62 5.95
N ASP A 161 10.50 -20.64 6.57
CA ASP A 161 9.49 -20.89 7.59
C ASP A 161 8.14 -21.28 6.95
N LEU A 162 7.97 -21.02 5.64
CA LEU A 162 6.79 -21.36 4.84
C LEU A 162 6.86 -22.79 4.27
N GLN A 163 7.18 -23.77 5.10
CA GLN A 163 7.13 -25.18 4.69
C GLN A 163 5.79 -25.81 5.09
N PRO A 164 5.16 -26.57 4.17
CA PRO A 164 3.95 -27.30 4.50
C PRO A 164 4.24 -28.31 5.63
N ARG A 165 3.35 -28.36 6.62
CA ARG A 165 3.43 -29.33 7.70
C ARG A 165 2.47 -30.48 7.40
N GLY A 166 3.03 -31.63 7.09
CA GLY A 166 2.28 -32.87 6.86
C GLY A 166 1.30 -32.81 5.68
N LYS A 167 0.34 -33.73 5.68
CA LYS A 167 -0.74 -33.82 4.71
C LYS A 167 -1.83 -32.77 5.00
N PRO A 168 -2.67 -32.42 4.00
CA PRO A 168 -3.79 -31.52 4.22
C PRO A 168 -4.65 -32.00 5.38
N PHE A 169 -4.93 -31.10 6.34
CA PHE A 169 -5.76 -31.35 7.52
C PHE A 169 -5.21 -32.41 8.50
N GLU A 170 -3.91 -32.74 8.44
CA GLU A 170 -3.27 -33.68 9.39
C GLU A 170 -3.07 -33.05 10.78
N PHE A 171 -2.83 -31.75 10.85
CA PHE A 171 -2.65 -31.02 12.10
C PHE A 171 -3.92 -30.25 12.46
N ASP A 172 -4.51 -30.58 13.62
CA ASP A 172 -5.53 -29.75 14.23
C ASP A 172 -4.88 -28.41 14.63
N GLY A 173 -5.44 -27.29 14.19
CA GLY A 173 -4.87 -25.94 14.31
C GLY A 173 -4.63 -25.40 15.74
N MET A 174 -4.62 -26.25 16.77
CA MET A 174 -4.20 -25.94 18.13
C MET A 174 -2.70 -26.21 18.30
N GLY A 175 -1.88 -25.29 17.82
CA GLY A 175 -0.43 -25.36 18.00
C GLY A 175 0.23 -24.00 17.88
N TRP A 176 -0.42 -22.95 18.40
CA TRP A 176 0.20 -21.64 18.52
C TRP A 176 0.98 -21.60 19.83
N GLY A 177 2.29 -21.87 19.71
CA GLY A 177 3.27 -21.65 20.76
C GLY A 177 3.66 -22.92 21.51
N ASP A 178 4.67 -23.63 20.99
CA ASP A 178 5.63 -24.37 21.81
C ASP A 178 6.95 -24.48 21.02
N SER A 179 7.54 -23.32 20.75
CA SER A 179 8.96 -23.23 20.42
C SER A 179 9.77 -23.06 21.70
N ASN A 180 9.58 -23.93 22.70
CA ASN A 180 10.56 -24.07 23.78
C ASN A 180 10.78 -25.50 24.28
N SER A 181 10.64 -26.51 23.41
CA SER A 181 10.91 -27.91 23.76
C SER A 181 12.40 -28.30 23.74
N LYS A 182 13.33 -27.35 23.53
CA LYS A 182 14.78 -27.63 23.61
C LYS A 182 15.42 -27.25 24.95
N GLU A 183 14.74 -26.53 25.84
CA GLU A 183 15.32 -26.15 27.15
C GLU A 183 14.92 -27.09 28.31
N GLU A 184 13.80 -27.82 28.23
CA GLU A 184 13.36 -28.70 29.34
C GLU A 184 14.09 -30.05 29.45
N SER A 185 14.86 -30.45 28.42
CA SER A 185 15.68 -31.68 28.51
C SER A 185 16.87 -31.55 29.47
N ALA A 186 17.31 -30.34 29.83
CA ALA A 186 18.43 -30.15 30.76
C ALA A 186 18.01 -30.20 32.24
N LEU A 187 16.76 -29.82 32.57
CA LEU A 187 16.31 -29.72 33.97
C LEU A 187 15.71 -31.04 34.50
N THR A 188 15.30 -31.96 33.63
CA THR A 188 14.74 -33.25 34.03
C THR A 188 15.83 -34.29 34.40
N ALA A 189 17.08 -34.08 33.98
CA ALA A 189 18.20 -34.98 34.28
C ALA A 189 18.76 -34.85 35.73
N LEU A 190 18.33 -33.83 36.49
CA LEU A 190 18.83 -33.58 37.86
C LEU A 190 17.84 -33.94 38.98
N ARG A 191 16.67 -34.51 38.65
CA ARG A 191 15.61 -34.81 39.64
C ARG A 191 15.32 -36.30 39.79
N GLY A 192 16.37 -37.12 39.76
CA GLY A 192 16.28 -38.59 39.82
C GLY A 192 17.25 -39.24 40.79
N HIS A 193 17.26 -38.88 42.08
CA HIS A 193 17.81 -39.74 43.13
C HIS A 193 17.01 -39.59 44.44
N PRO A 194 16.20 -40.60 44.83
CA PRO A 194 15.59 -40.63 46.16
C PRO A 194 16.56 -41.21 47.20
N ASN A 195 16.75 -40.45 48.29
CA ASN A 195 17.14 -40.85 49.65
C ASN A 195 18.30 -41.83 49.88
N LEU A 196 19.39 -41.31 50.47
CA LEU A 196 20.14 -42.06 51.49
C LEU A 196 20.93 -41.10 52.41
N ILE A 197 20.36 -40.68 53.54
CA ILE A 197 21.15 -40.33 54.74
C ILE A 197 20.39 -40.89 55.95
N GLN A 198 21.05 -41.81 56.66
CA GLN A 198 20.72 -42.32 57.99
C GLN A 198 20.97 -41.25 59.05
#